data_AF-A0A4R0NEE4-F1
#
_entry.id   AF-A0A4R0NEE4-F1
#
_cell.length_a   1.000
_cell.length_b   1.000
_cell.length_c   1.000
_cell.angle_alpha   90.00
_cell.angle_beta   90.00
_cell.angle_gamma   90.00
#
_symmetry.space_group_name_H-M   'P 1'
#
loop_
_entity.id
_entity.type
_entity.pdbx_description
1 polymer ?
#
loop_
_entity_poly.entity_id
_entity_poly.type
_entity_poly.pdbx_seq_one_letter_code
_entity_poly.pdbx_strand_id
1 'polypeptide(L)'
;MANKCYNLVSFFGSEAAMKEIHQLFEQLKQADIAKDASLVPNMSLDPLEYWMFDINVCSREFYTLITYDTNWHPNMRDITRLAVRLDITVMHDYEDPEVSLYGKYIFTPGRFVQSVRLDYPDLGLISYDEDTDEYCYKDYSSQCLGDMADIILMEKISRIPLSSP
;
A
#
# COMPACT_ATOMS: atom_id res chain seq x y z
N MET A 1 -4.22 -16.98 14.12
CA MET A 1 -3.67 -15.62 14.31
C MET A 1 -3.96 -14.84 13.05
N ALA A 2 -4.16 -13.53 13.14
CA ALA A 2 -4.29 -12.71 11.95
C ALA A 2 -2.92 -12.48 11.31
N ASN A 3 -2.78 -12.86 10.05
CA ASN A 3 -1.63 -12.48 9.25
C ASN A 3 -1.69 -10.97 9.04
N LYS A 4 -0.51 -10.35 9.03
CA LYS A 4 -0.36 -8.90 8.87
C LYS A 4 -0.04 -8.60 7.42
N CYS A 5 -0.90 -7.80 6.81
CA CYS A 5 -0.64 -7.21 5.51
C CYS A 5 0.00 -5.85 5.74
N TYR A 6 1.26 -5.71 5.32
CA TYR A 6 1.96 -4.45 5.29
C TYR A 6 1.40 -3.55 4.19
N ASN A 7 1.25 -2.27 4.48
CA ASN A 7 0.77 -1.26 3.54
C ASN A 7 1.72 -0.07 3.55
N LEU A 8 2.13 0.35 2.35
CA LEU A 8 2.85 1.59 2.08
C LEU A 8 1.98 2.46 1.17
N VAL A 9 1.45 3.55 1.71
CA VAL A 9 0.55 4.46 1.00
C VAL A 9 1.21 5.82 0.78
N SER A 10 1.30 6.19 -0.48
CA SER A 10 1.85 7.44 -1.00
C SER A 10 0.71 8.31 -1.50
N PHE A 11 0.46 9.43 -0.84
CA PHE A 11 -0.54 10.43 -1.21
C PHE A 11 0.12 11.63 -1.89
N PHE A 12 -0.47 12.11 -2.98
CA PHE A 12 -0.01 13.28 -3.73
C PHE A 12 -1.17 14.24 -4.01
N GLY A 13 -0.99 15.52 -3.67
CA GLY A 13 -2.05 16.51 -3.84
C GLY A 13 -1.67 17.89 -3.35
N SER A 14 -2.67 18.73 -3.11
CA SER A 14 -2.47 20.07 -2.55
C SER A 14 -1.93 20.03 -1.12
N GLU A 15 -1.25 21.09 -0.69
CA GLU A 15 -0.78 21.24 0.69
C GLU A 15 -1.92 21.11 1.72
N ALA A 16 -3.10 21.66 1.39
CA ALA A 16 -4.28 21.54 2.23
C ALA A 16 -4.70 20.08 2.41
N ALA A 17 -4.73 19.30 1.32
CA ALA A 17 -5.06 17.88 1.38
C ALA A 17 -3.99 17.08 2.16
N MET A 18 -2.70 17.38 1.98
CA MET A 18 -1.63 16.69 2.71
C MET A 18 -1.66 16.99 4.21
N LYS A 19 -2.01 18.21 4.61
CA LYS A 19 -2.25 18.56 6.02
C LYS A 19 -3.42 17.76 6.61
N GLU A 20 -4.49 17.59 5.86
CA GLU A 20 -5.64 16.81 6.31
C GLU A 20 -5.30 15.31 6.45
N ILE A 21 -4.61 14.74 5.46
CA ILE A 21 -4.08 13.36 5.53
C ILE A 21 -3.18 13.19 6.75
N HIS A 22 -2.22 14.09 6.95
CA HIS A 22 -1.29 14.04 8.07
C HIS A 22 -2.04 14.02 9.42
N GLN A 23 -2.95 14.97 9.63
CA GLN A 23 -3.72 15.08 10.86
C GLN A 23 -4.57 13.83 11.11
N LEU A 24 -5.20 13.31 10.08
CA LEU A 24 -6.04 12.13 10.16
C LEU A 24 -5.24 10.90 10.61
N PHE A 25 -4.11 10.63 9.97
CA PHE A 25 -3.31 9.45 10.29
C PHE A 25 -2.54 9.57 11.61
N GLU A 26 -2.19 10.79 12.04
CA GLU A 26 -1.71 11.01 13.40
C GLU A 26 -2.79 10.69 14.44
N GLN A 27 -4.07 11.03 14.19
CA GLN A 27 -5.18 10.65 15.07
C GLN A 27 -5.37 9.13 15.13
N LEU A 28 -5.33 8.46 13.98
CA LEU A 28 -5.39 6.99 13.91
C LEU A 28 -4.23 6.34 14.68
N LYS A 29 -3.02 6.90 14.55
CA LYS A 29 -1.83 6.43 15.28
C LYS A 29 -2.01 6.57 16.79
N GLN A 30 -2.58 7.69 17.26
CA GLN A 30 -2.89 7.84 18.69
C GLN A 30 -3.96 6.86 19.16
N ALA A 31 -4.98 6.58 18.35
CA ALA A 31 -6.00 5.60 18.67
C ALA A 31 -5.43 4.18 18.80
N ASP A 32 -4.50 3.80 17.91
CA ASP A 32 -3.81 2.50 17.96
C ASP A 32 -2.90 2.39 19.20
N ILE A 33 -2.08 3.41 19.47
CA ILE A 33 -1.21 3.48 20.67
C ILE A 33 -2.04 3.37 21.96
N ALA A 34 -3.16 4.10 22.04
CA ALA A 34 -4.06 4.08 23.19
C ALA A 34 -4.92 2.82 23.27
N LYS A 35 -5.00 2.04 22.18
CA LYS A 35 -5.93 0.92 21.99
C LYS A 35 -7.38 1.33 22.24
N ASP A 36 -7.75 2.53 21.80
CA ASP A 36 -9.06 3.14 22.03
C ASP A 36 -9.76 3.46 20.71
N ALA A 37 -10.71 2.60 20.34
CA ALA A 37 -11.50 2.75 19.13
C ALA A 37 -12.35 4.03 19.09
N SER A 38 -12.66 4.63 20.25
CA SER A 38 -13.44 5.87 20.31
C SER A 38 -12.68 7.09 19.80
N LEU A 39 -11.34 7.00 19.74
CA LEU A 39 -10.46 8.04 19.19
C LEU A 39 -10.33 7.95 17.67
N VAL A 40 -10.83 6.88 17.05
CA VAL A 40 -10.81 6.71 15.59
C VAL A 40 -11.74 7.76 14.97
N PRO A 41 -11.23 8.63 14.08
CA PRO A 41 -12.05 9.66 13.44
C PRO A 41 -13.22 9.02 12.68
N ASN A 42 -14.40 9.63 12.74
CA ASN A 42 -15.56 9.13 12.01
C ASN A 42 -15.38 9.36 10.49
N MET A 43 -14.77 8.38 9.84
CA MET A 43 -14.40 8.45 8.43
C MET A 43 -15.37 7.73 7.49
N SER A 44 -16.47 7.15 7.98
CA SER A 44 -17.34 6.28 7.16
C SER A 44 -16.59 5.16 6.39
N LEU A 45 -15.50 4.65 6.97
CA LEU A 45 -14.77 3.49 6.45
C LEU A 45 -15.52 2.18 6.76
N ASP A 46 -15.05 1.04 6.27
CA ASP A 46 -15.68 -0.24 6.61
C ASP A 46 -15.30 -0.71 8.03
N PRO A 47 -16.27 -1.00 8.94
CA PRO A 47 -16.01 -1.62 10.25
C PRO A 47 -15.02 -2.79 10.21
N LEU A 48 -14.99 -3.52 9.09
CA LEU A 48 -14.14 -4.68 8.85
C LEU A 48 -12.72 -4.34 8.33
N GLU A 49 -12.50 -3.15 7.77
CA GLU A 49 -11.23 -2.70 7.18
C GLU A 49 -10.47 -1.66 8.03
N TYR A 50 -11.05 -1.19 9.15
CA TYR A 50 -10.55 -0.02 9.89
C TYR A 50 -9.24 -0.21 10.63
N TRP A 51 -8.95 -1.41 11.14
CA TRP A 51 -7.87 -1.49 12.13
C TRP A 51 -6.52 -1.52 11.44
N MET A 52 -5.93 -0.33 11.34
CA MET A 52 -4.55 -0.07 11.00
C MET A 52 -3.70 -0.17 12.28
N PHE A 53 -2.54 -0.80 12.17
CA PHE A 53 -1.59 -0.98 13.27
C PHE A 53 -0.23 -0.39 12.88
N ASP A 54 0.60 -0.06 13.87
CA ASP A 54 2.02 0.30 13.65
C ASP A 54 2.20 1.47 12.65
N ILE A 55 1.28 2.45 12.77
CA ILE A 55 1.17 3.56 11.82
C ILE A 55 2.39 4.49 11.94
N ASN A 56 3.06 4.73 10.80
CA ASN A 56 4.08 5.76 10.64
C ASN A 56 3.65 6.76 9.58
N VAL A 57 3.88 8.05 9.84
CA VAL A 57 3.47 9.16 8.97
C VAL A 57 4.67 10.04 8.67
N CYS A 58 4.96 10.24 7.39
CA CYS A 58 6.00 11.14 6.91
C CYS A 58 5.41 12.10 5.87
N SER A 59 5.17 13.34 6.29
CA SER A 59 4.55 14.35 5.43
C SER A 59 5.56 15.40 4.93
N ARG A 60 5.27 15.89 3.73
CA ARG A 60 5.93 17.00 3.01
C ARG A 60 4.83 17.88 2.40
N GLU A 61 5.22 19.00 1.79
CA GLU A 61 4.28 20.01 1.29
C GLU A 61 3.25 19.45 0.29
N PHE A 62 3.67 18.60 -0.65
CA PHE A 62 2.78 18.05 -1.71
C PHE A 62 2.72 16.52 -1.72
N TYR A 63 3.23 15.89 -0.66
CA TYR A 63 3.34 14.44 -0.57
C TYR A 63 3.26 13.96 0.88
N THR A 64 2.52 12.89 1.13
CA THR A 64 2.53 12.19 2.42
C THR A 64 2.72 10.70 2.20
N LEU A 65 3.70 10.13 2.90
CA LEU A 65 3.96 8.70 2.96
C LEU A 65 3.47 8.14 4.29
N ILE A 66 2.76 7.02 4.24
CA ILE A 66 2.22 6.35 5.41
C ILE A 66 2.52 4.86 5.32
N THR A 67 3.02 4.29 6.40
CA THR A 67 3.16 2.84 6.54
C THR A 67 2.28 2.34 7.68
N TYR A 68 1.64 1.21 7.51
CA TYR A 68 0.84 0.56 8.56
C TYR A 68 0.55 -0.89 8.19
N ASP A 69 0.17 -1.67 9.18
CA ASP A 69 -0.34 -3.02 8.97
C ASP A 69 -1.85 -3.08 9.05
N THR A 70 -2.45 -3.99 8.29
CA THR A 70 -3.85 -4.41 8.45
C THR A 70 -3.90 -5.91 8.71
N ASN A 71 -5.03 -6.40 9.19
CA ASN A 71 -5.25 -7.85 9.25
C ASN A 71 -5.72 -8.34 7.88
N TRP A 72 -5.11 -9.42 7.38
CA TRP A 72 -5.55 -10.24 6.24
C TRP A 72 -5.50 -9.63 4.83
N HIS A 73 -5.83 -8.36 4.66
CA HIS A 73 -5.89 -7.74 3.34
C HIS A 73 -5.66 -6.22 3.44
N PRO A 74 -5.20 -5.57 2.34
CA PRO A 74 -5.13 -4.11 2.29
C PRO A 74 -6.53 -3.50 2.35
N ASN A 75 -6.64 -2.26 2.83
CA ASN A 75 -7.89 -1.48 2.94
C ASN A 75 -8.03 -0.46 1.79
N MET A 76 -7.78 -0.92 0.56
CA MET A 76 -7.76 -0.07 -0.64
C MET A 76 -9.04 0.75 -0.82
N ARG A 77 -10.19 0.22 -0.40
CA ARG A 77 -11.50 0.87 -0.57
C ARG A 77 -11.58 2.17 0.24
N ASP A 78 -11.09 2.12 1.47
CA ASP A 78 -11.12 3.24 2.39
C ASP A 78 -10.10 4.31 2.03
N ILE A 79 -8.90 3.88 1.62
CA ILE A 79 -7.89 4.76 1.03
C ILE A 79 -8.41 5.46 -0.23
N THR A 80 -9.17 4.75 -1.07
CA THR A 80 -9.76 5.31 -2.29
C THR A 80 -10.85 6.33 -2.00
N ARG A 81 -11.72 6.07 -1.01
CA ARG A 81 -12.74 7.05 -0.58
C ARG A 81 -12.10 8.34 -0.11
N LEU A 82 -11.00 8.22 0.64
CA LEU A 82 -10.22 9.37 1.07
C LEU A 82 -9.61 10.12 -0.12
N ALA A 83 -9.07 9.39 -1.09
CA ALA A 83 -8.49 9.96 -2.30
C ALA A 83 -9.53 10.73 -3.15
N VAL A 84 -10.73 10.17 -3.31
CA VAL A 84 -11.86 10.80 -4.01
C VAL A 84 -12.31 12.07 -3.28
N ARG A 85 -12.46 12.01 -1.95
CA ARG A 85 -12.94 13.14 -1.13
C ARG A 85 -12.00 14.34 -1.20
N LEU A 86 -10.70 14.09 -1.29
CA LEU A 86 -9.67 15.12 -1.25
C LEU A 86 -9.13 15.49 -2.64
N ASP A 87 -9.63 14.87 -3.71
CA ASP A 87 -9.16 15.05 -5.09
C ASP A 87 -7.63 14.84 -5.21
N ILE A 88 -7.13 13.73 -4.66
CA ILE A 88 -5.70 13.41 -4.59
C ILE A 88 -5.36 12.10 -5.31
N THR A 89 -4.11 11.98 -5.74
CA THR A 89 -3.56 10.74 -6.28
C THR A 89 -3.01 9.88 -5.15
N VAL A 90 -3.19 8.56 -5.27
CA VAL A 90 -2.67 7.58 -4.34
C VAL A 90 -1.92 6.48 -5.08
N MET A 91 -0.78 6.11 -4.52
CA MET A 91 -0.12 4.83 -4.79
C MET A 91 -0.10 4.03 -3.49
N HIS A 92 -0.56 2.79 -3.52
CA HIS A 92 -0.71 1.92 -2.36
C HIS A 92 -0.08 0.57 -2.69
N ASP A 93 1.12 0.38 -2.17
CA ASP A 93 1.85 -0.88 -2.20
C ASP A 93 1.44 -1.70 -0.98
N TYR A 94 1.19 -2.99 -1.18
CA TYR A 94 0.80 -3.89 -0.11
C TYR A 94 1.41 -5.27 -0.27
N GLU A 95 1.78 -5.87 0.85
CA GLU A 95 2.35 -7.23 0.87
C GLU A 95 1.95 -8.00 2.13
N ASP A 96 1.84 -9.32 1.99
CA ASP A 96 1.78 -10.28 3.09
C ASP A 96 2.62 -11.50 2.66
N PRO A 97 3.91 -11.53 3.05
CA PRO A 97 4.84 -12.60 2.67
C PRO A 97 4.38 -13.98 3.13
N GLU A 98 3.64 -14.09 4.24
CA GLU A 98 3.17 -15.38 4.78
C GLU A 98 2.18 -16.09 3.85
N VAL A 99 1.45 -15.31 3.03
CA VAL A 99 0.50 -15.84 2.03
C VAL A 99 0.91 -15.50 0.60
N SER A 100 2.15 -15.04 0.39
CA SER A 100 2.68 -14.68 -0.92
C SER A 100 1.82 -13.63 -1.65
N LEU A 101 1.27 -12.67 -0.90
CA LEU A 101 0.51 -11.57 -1.45
C LEU A 101 1.45 -10.39 -1.70
N TYR A 102 1.51 -9.92 -2.95
CA TYR A 102 2.23 -8.71 -3.32
C TYR A 102 1.39 -7.94 -4.33
N GLY A 103 1.22 -6.64 -4.14
CA GLY A 103 0.45 -5.84 -5.08
C GLY A 103 0.63 -4.35 -4.93
N LYS A 104 0.21 -3.65 -5.98
CA LYS A 104 0.21 -2.21 -6.08
C LYS A 104 -1.11 -1.73 -6.64
N TYR A 105 -1.64 -0.71 -5.99
CA TYR A 105 -2.86 -0.03 -6.34
C TYR A 105 -2.55 1.43 -6.62
N ILE A 106 -3.02 1.96 -7.76
CA ILE A 106 -2.85 3.36 -8.14
C ILE A 106 -4.23 3.93 -8.44
N PHE A 107 -4.56 5.03 -7.77
CA PHE A 107 -5.74 5.84 -8.02
C PHE A 107 -5.32 7.26 -8.40
N THR A 108 -5.89 7.76 -9.49
CA THR A 108 -5.75 9.17 -9.89
C THR A 108 -7.13 9.74 -10.14
N PRO A 109 -7.48 10.91 -9.59
CA PRO A 109 -8.78 11.52 -9.80
C PRO A 109 -9.12 11.67 -11.28
N GLY A 110 -10.36 11.34 -11.65
CA GLY A 110 -10.83 11.39 -13.03
C GLY A 110 -10.19 10.36 -13.98
N ARG A 111 -9.40 9.41 -13.48
CA ARG A 111 -8.80 8.32 -14.26
C ARG A 111 -9.17 6.95 -13.71
N PHE A 112 -8.80 5.92 -14.47
CA PHE A 112 -8.98 4.53 -14.06
C PHE A 112 -8.13 4.17 -12.86
N VAL A 113 -8.70 3.33 -12.01
CA VAL A 113 -8.00 2.58 -10.98
C VAL A 113 -7.13 1.51 -11.64
N GLN A 114 -5.85 1.49 -11.33
CA GLN A 114 -4.95 0.41 -11.73
C GLN A 114 -4.61 -0.43 -10.50
N SER A 115 -5.09 -1.66 -10.46
CA SER A 115 -4.71 -2.63 -9.43
C SER A 115 -3.97 -3.78 -10.09
N VAL A 116 -2.76 -4.05 -9.62
CA VAL A 116 -1.92 -5.15 -10.07
C VAL A 116 -1.47 -5.93 -8.85
N ARG A 117 -1.61 -7.25 -8.92
CA ARG A 117 -1.08 -8.16 -7.92
C ARG A 117 -0.29 -9.26 -8.61
N LEU A 118 0.66 -9.82 -7.87
CA LEU A 118 1.33 -11.04 -8.29
C LEU A 118 0.45 -12.25 -7.99
N ASP A 119 0.44 -13.20 -8.91
CA ASP A 119 -0.09 -14.54 -8.72
C ASP A 119 1.04 -15.57 -8.61
N TYR A 120 0.69 -16.83 -8.32
CA TYR A 120 1.67 -17.90 -8.19
C TYR A 120 2.59 -18.05 -9.43
N PRO A 121 2.08 -18.00 -10.69
CA PRO A 121 2.93 -17.96 -11.87
C PRO A 121 3.97 -16.84 -11.88
N ASP A 122 3.60 -15.62 -11.45
CA ASP A 122 4.56 -14.51 -11.39
C ASP A 122 5.68 -14.79 -10.38
N LEU A 123 5.33 -15.25 -9.19
CA LEU A 123 6.31 -15.55 -8.13
C LEU A 123 7.18 -16.75 -8.48
N GLY A 124 6.66 -17.70 -9.28
CA GLY A 124 7.43 -18.81 -9.81
C GLY A 124 8.54 -18.42 -10.79
N LEU A 125 8.62 -17.16 -11.20
CA LEU A 125 9.74 -16.62 -11.97
C LEU A 125 10.97 -16.31 -11.11
N ILE A 126 10.80 -16.28 -9.78
CA ILE A 126 11.87 -15.99 -8.82
C ILE A 126 12.49 -17.32 -8.39
N SER A 127 13.82 -17.43 -8.50
CA SER A 127 14.59 -18.55 -7.97
C SER A 127 15.36 -18.12 -6.73
N TYR A 128 15.61 -19.04 -5.80
CA TYR A 128 16.50 -18.79 -4.66
C TYR A 128 17.84 -19.47 -4.90
N ASP A 129 18.93 -18.71 -4.78
CA ASP A 129 20.30 -19.18 -4.88
C ASP A 129 20.86 -19.43 -3.47
N GLU A 130 21.09 -20.71 -3.15
CA GLU A 130 21.59 -21.14 -1.84
C GLU A 130 23.06 -20.77 -1.61
N ASP A 131 23.85 -20.57 -2.67
CA ASP A 131 25.27 -20.25 -2.54
C ASP A 131 25.49 -18.79 -2.11
N THR A 132 24.63 -17.89 -2.58
CA THR A 132 24.68 -16.45 -2.25
C THR A 132 23.66 -16.01 -1.22
N ASP A 133 22.71 -16.88 -0.83
CA ASP A 133 21.58 -16.56 0.06
C ASP A 133 20.73 -15.40 -0.50
N GLU A 134 20.42 -15.46 -1.80
CA GLU A 134 19.70 -14.40 -2.52
C GLU A 134 18.54 -14.96 -3.36
N TYR A 135 17.47 -14.18 -3.47
CA TYR A 135 16.43 -14.34 -4.47
C TYR A 135 16.86 -13.67 -5.78
N CYS A 136 16.64 -14.34 -6.89
CA CYS A 136 17.09 -13.94 -8.22
C CYS A 136 15.90 -13.86 -9.20
N TYR A 137 15.86 -12.77 -9.97
CA TYR A 137 14.96 -12.60 -11.10
C TYR A 137 15.68 -11.86 -12.22
N LYS A 138 15.87 -12.54 -13.37
CA LYS A 138 16.68 -12.05 -14.50
C LYS A 138 18.09 -11.64 -14.04
N ASP A 139 18.47 -10.38 -14.25
CA ASP A 139 19.79 -9.82 -13.89
C ASP A 139 19.79 -9.16 -12.50
N TYR A 140 18.71 -9.31 -11.73
CA TYR A 140 18.56 -8.76 -10.38
C TYR A 140 18.65 -9.85 -9.32
N SER A 141 19.31 -9.54 -8.21
CA SER A 141 19.32 -10.35 -7.01
C SER A 141 19.15 -9.50 -5.75
N SER A 142 18.54 -10.07 -4.71
CA SER A 142 18.41 -9.46 -3.38
C SER A 142 18.19 -10.53 -2.32
N GLN A 143 18.56 -10.24 -1.07
CA GLN A 143 18.21 -11.06 0.09
C GLN A 143 16.70 -11.01 0.42
N CYS A 144 15.94 -10.11 -0.18
CA CYS A 144 14.51 -9.95 0.04
C CYS A 144 13.68 -10.44 -1.17
N LEU A 145 12.76 -11.37 -0.94
CA LEU A 145 11.79 -11.81 -1.95
C LEU A 145 10.90 -10.65 -2.43
N GLY A 146 10.55 -9.74 -1.52
CA GLY A 146 9.75 -8.55 -1.81
C GLY A 146 10.39 -7.65 -2.88
N ASP A 147 11.72 -7.50 -2.85
CA ASP A 147 12.43 -6.69 -3.86
C ASP A 147 12.28 -7.29 -5.27
N MET A 148 12.31 -8.62 -5.39
CA MET A 148 12.09 -9.30 -6.66
C MET A 148 10.62 -9.19 -7.08
N ALA A 149 9.69 -9.31 -6.14
CA ALA A 149 8.26 -9.11 -6.39
C ALA A 149 7.96 -7.69 -6.90
N ASP A 150 8.59 -6.67 -6.33
CA ASP A 150 8.44 -5.27 -6.75
C ASP A 150 8.89 -5.06 -8.19
N ILE A 151 10.01 -5.67 -8.60
CA ILE A 151 10.49 -5.60 -10.00
C ILE A 151 9.45 -6.21 -10.94
N ILE A 152 8.90 -7.39 -10.60
CA ILE A 152 7.87 -8.05 -11.42
C ILE A 152 6.59 -7.20 -11.47
N LEU A 153 6.17 -6.62 -10.33
CA LEU A 153 5.01 -5.73 -10.27
C LEU A 153 5.20 -4.52 -11.19
N MET A 154 6.35 -3.85 -11.13
CA MET A 154 6.65 -2.72 -12.00
C MET A 154 6.62 -3.11 -13.47
N GLU A 155 7.17 -4.27 -13.84
CA GLU A 155 7.08 -4.78 -15.21
C GLU A 155 5.63 -5.04 -15.64
N LYS A 156 4.80 -5.68 -14.80
CA LYS A 156 3.38 -5.92 -15.11
C LYS A 156 2.61 -4.61 -15.30
N ILE A 157 2.84 -3.63 -14.42
CA ILE A 157 2.21 -2.30 -14.51
C ILE A 157 2.58 -1.60 -15.80
N SER A 158 3.86 -1.64 -16.20
CA SER A 158 4.35 -1.00 -17.43
C SER A 158 3.75 -1.57 -18.72
N ARG A 159 3.24 -2.81 -18.69
CA ARG A 159 2.61 -3.50 -19.83
C ARG A 159 1.12 -3.23 -19.94
N ILE A 160 0.50 -2.63 -18.92
CA ILE A 160 -0.90 -2.26 -18.99
C ILE A 160 -1.01 -1.03 -19.89
N PRO A 161 -1.74 -1.11 -21.01
CA PRO A 161 -1.89 0.03 -21.90
C PRO A 161 -2.54 1.18 -21.12
N LEU A 162 -1.95 2.37 -21.24
CA LEU A 162 -2.58 3.60 -20.78
C LEU A 162 -3.87 3.77 -21.60
N SER A 163 -5.00 3.31 -21.08
CA SER A 163 -6.30 3.62 -21.66
C SER A 163 -6.47 5.14 -21.55
N SER A 164 -6.42 5.80 -22.70
CA SER A 164 -6.73 7.23 -22.81
C SER A 164 -8.17 7.45 -22.33
N PRO A 165 -8.45 8.55 -21.61
CA PRO A 165 -9.80 8.88 -21.18
C PRO A 165 -10.76 9.07 -22.37
#